data_AF-A0A8T6IDV8-F1
#
_entry.id   AF-A0A8T6IDV8-F1
#
_cell.length_a   1.000
_cell.length_b   1.000
_cell.length_c   1.000
_cell.angle_alpha   90.00
_cell.angle_beta   90.00
_cell.angle_gamma   90.00
#
_symmetry.space_group_name_H-M   'P 1'
#
loop_
_entity.id
_entity.type
_entity.pdbx_description
1 polymer ?
#
loop_
_entity_poly.entity_id
_entity_poly.type
_entity_poly.pdbx_seq_one_letter_code
_entity_poly.pdbx_strand_id
1 'polypeptide(L)'
;MAKPEILAVPPVEAVEHFRNKGYHVGFDWRDTDAAQHLASFTVAKAMRLDILEDIREAVDEAIAEGLTFAQFQRRLEPVLRSKGWWGQQELLDPVTGERRLVQLGSPHRLRTIFDTNIRMASAHGRWTRVQRLKGVMPYLRYVAVLDARTRPEHALWHGTVLPVDHPWWRTHYPPNGWHCRCIVVQLSDHDLERYGYRVSPDPDVRQREWLNRRTGEVHQVPFGIDPGFAHNVGLLDPVRHARNVAQAKHGVGAIVPERPAVPQRWQEYAIVGREVVQEIVDQLGMPRPNVPQSTYNAAFRDLFRRRLVGRLGDRNPDVTPRGRGDGAATGRVRDTVRAWVPESWIRAAPAAYVHSNRKSSGGFYRHSERLIDVSSDLGNALHEYIHHLQYTVPGFHAAWRQFFVDRTTLRDGSREAITADSDYGPSMRRRKDRWIEDYMGRVYSWSDVGSEREGLEVLTRGAQILTYGVYGRDNLLPKLLTEDPEFLHFLVGFWLRFDPEGS
;
A
#
# COMPACT_ATOMS: atom_id res chain seq x y z
N MET A 1 -20.31 -43.85 -28.92
CA MET A 1 -20.22 -43.59 -27.47
C MET A 1 -20.60 -42.13 -27.24
N ALA A 2 -21.67 -41.88 -26.49
CA ALA A 2 -22.06 -40.53 -26.11
C ALA A 2 -20.93 -39.89 -25.28
N LYS A 3 -20.54 -38.65 -25.60
CA LYS A 3 -19.64 -37.87 -24.73
C LYS A 3 -20.31 -37.83 -23.34
N PRO A 4 -19.61 -38.17 -22.25
CA PRO A 4 -20.17 -37.96 -20.93
C PRO A 4 -20.47 -36.46 -20.80
N GLU A 5 -21.74 -36.15 -20.62
CA GLU A 5 -22.19 -34.80 -20.33
C GLU A 5 -21.74 -34.51 -18.90
N ILE A 6 -20.61 -33.81 -18.76
CA ILE A 6 -20.13 -33.35 -17.46
C ILE A 6 -21.07 -32.22 -17.06
N LEU A 7 -22.17 -32.58 -16.40
CA LEU A 7 -23.05 -31.62 -15.75
C LEU A 7 -22.23 -30.91 -14.67
N ALA A 8 -22.03 -29.59 -14.84
CA ALA A 8 -21.38 -28.78 -13.82
C ALA A 8 -22.28 -28.79 -12.58
N VAL A 9 -21.86 -29.53 -11.55
CA VAL A 9 -22.53 -29.49 -10.24
C VAL A 9 -22.25 -28.12 -9.64
N PRO A 10 -23.27 -27.31 -9.30
CA PRO A 10 -23.07 -26.01 -8.71
C PRO A 10 -22.28 -26.14 -7.40
N PRO A 11 -21.35 -25.21 -7.10
CA PRO A 11 -20.65 -25.21 -5.83
C PRO A 11 -21.59 -24.75 -4.70
N VAL A 12 -22.41 -25.69 -4.18
CA VAL A 12 -23.53 -25.41 -3.26
C VAL A 12 -23.12 -24.49 -2.11
N GLU A 13 -22.01 -24.77 -1.44
CA GLU A 13 -21.56 -23.96 -0.30
C GLU A 13 -21.12 -22.53 -0.69
N ALA A 14 -20.61 -22.34 -1.92
CA ALA A 14 -20.26 -21.02 -2.44
C ALA A 14 -21.53 -20.22 -2.81
N VAL A 15 -22.52 -20.89 -3.40
CA VAL A 15 -23.83 -20.32 -3.75
C VAL A 15 -24.60 -19.91 -2.49
N GLU A 16 -24.71 -20.80 -1.50
CA GLU A 16 -25.39 -20.52 -0.23
C GLU A 16 -24.75 -19.35 0.51
N HIS A 17 -23.42 -19.30 0.58
CA HIS A 17 -22.72 -18.17 1.18
C HIS A 17 -23.04 -16.84 0.50
N PHE A 18 -23.02 -16.82 -0.84
CA PHE A 18 -23.31 -15.60 -1.60
C PHE A 18 -24.76 -15.15 -1.40
N ARG A 19 -25.72 -16.08 -1.46
CA ARG A 19 -27.15 -15.80 -1.29
C ARG A 19 -27.50 -15.33 0.13
N ASN A 20 -26.76 -15.76 1.14
CA ASN A 20 -26.93 -15.36 2.54
C ASN A 20 -26.42 -13.96 2.88
N LYS A 21 -25.90 -13.18 1.91
CA LYS A 21 -25.52 -11.78 2.11
C LYS A 21 -26.72 -10.83 2.02
N GLY A 22 -26.74 -9.79 2.86
CA GLY A 22 -27.67 -8.65 2.74
C GLY A 22 -27.27 -7.69 1.61
N TYR A 23 -27.99 -6.58 1.45
CA TYR A 23 -27.62 -5.50 0.52
C TYR A 23 -27.04 -4.32 1.30
N HIS A 24 -25.96 -3.73 0.80
CA HIS A 24 -25.44 -2.46 1.32
C HIS A 24 -25.15 -1.52 0.15
N VAL A 25 -25.54 -0.26 0.26
CA VAL A 25 -25.32 0.77 -0.76
C VAL A 25 -24.17 1.67 -0.28
N GLY A 26 -23.00 1.57 -0.91
CA GLY A 26 -21.79 2.34 -0.55
C GLY A 26 -21.24 3.14 -1.73
N PHE A 27 -20.86 4.41 -1.51
CA PHE A 27 -20.34 5.27 -2.59
C PHE A 27 -18.86 4.96 -2.89
N ASP A 28 -18.10 4.61 -1.86
CA ASP A 28 -16.73 4.12 -1.97
C ASP A 28 -16.62 2.73 -1.33
N TRP A 29 -15.66 1.92 -1.78
CA TRP A 29 -15.45 0.60 -1.16
C TRP A 29 -14.96 0.75 0.29
N ARG A 30 -14.32 1.87 0.62
CA ARG A 30 -13.87 2.21 1.98
C ARG A 30 -15.00 2.58 2.95
N ASP A 31 -16.24 2.68 2.47
CA ASP A 31 -17.43 2.85 3.31
C ASP A 31 -17.85 1.56 4.01
N THR A 32 -17.24 0.42 3.63
CA THR A 32 -17.65 -0.91 4.09
C THR A 32 -16.46 -1.59 4.76
N ASP A 33 -16.58 -1.86 6.07
CA ASP A 33 -15.55 -2.61 6.80
C ASP A 33 -15.57 -4.10 6.40
N ALA A 34 -14.50 -4.84 6.70
CA ALA A 34 -14.36 -6.28 6.49
C ALA A 34 -15.57 -7.08 7.02
N ALA A 35 -16.08 -6.74 8.20
CA ALA A 35 -17.26 -7.39 8.78
C ALA A 35 -18.56 -7.10 8.01
N GLN A 36 -18.64 -5.96 7.31
CA GLN A 36 -19.78 -5.60 6.46
C GLN A 36 -19.65 -6.19 5.04
N HIS A 37 -18.44 -6.34 4.50
CA HIS A 37 -18.19 -7.08 3.24
C HIS A 37 -18.50 -8.58 3.34
N LEU A 38 -18.34 -9.14 4.54
CA LEU A 38 -18.74 -10.49 4.89
C LEU A 38 -20.26 -10.65 4.95
N ALA A 39 -20.96 -9.64 5.49
CA ALA A 39 -22.40 -9.69 5.73
C ALA A 39 -23.27 -9.16 4.57
N SER A 40 -22.73 -8.29 3.71
CA SER A 40 -23.51 -7.56 2.70
C SER A 40 -22.82 -7.50 1.34
N PHE A 41 -23.62 -7.56 0.28
CA PHE A 41 -23.20 -7.25 -1.08
C PHE A 41 -23.19 -5.74 -1.30
N THR A 42 -22.05 -5.19 -1.70
CA THR A 42 -21.88 -3.77 -2.02
C THR A 42 -21.10 -3.64 -3.32
N VAL A 43 -21.51 -2.69 -4.15
CA VAL A 43 -20.72 -2.21 -5.28
C VAL A 43 -20.59 -0.70 -5.11
N ALA A 44 -19.35 -0.20 -4.99
CA ALA A 44 -19.09 1.23 -4.84
C ALA A 44 -19.89 2.04 -5.89
N LYS A 45 -20.41 3.22 -5.59
CA LYS A 45 -21.12 4.09 -6.57
C LYS A 45 -22.34 3.46 -7.26
N ALA A 46 -22.80 2.28 -6.85
CA ALA A 46 -24.12 1.76 -7.23
C ALA A 46 -25.16 2.32 -6.26
N MET A 47 -25.43 3.62 -6.39
CA MET A 47 -26.28 4.41 -5.47
C MET A 47 -27.77 4.18 -5.63
N ARG A 48 -28.17 3.25 -6.50
CA ARG A 48 -29.55 2.80 -6.64
C ARG A 48 -29.61 1.31 -6.37
N LEU A 49 -30.62 0.92 -5.58
CA LEU A 49 -30.84 -0.47 -5.19
C LEU A 49 -31.03 -1.37 -6.41
N ASP A 50 -31.75 -0.92 -7.43
CA ASP A 50 -32.03 -1.68 -8.64
C ASP A 50 -30.77 -2.01 -9.47
N ILE A 51 -29.76 -1.13 -9.47
CA ILE A 51 -28.45 -1.41 -10.08
C ILE A 51 -27.69 -2.44 -9.26
N LEU A 52 -27.74 -2.33 -7.93
CA LEU A 52 -27.06 -3.25 -7.03
C LEU A 52 -27.67 -4.66 -7.09
N GLU A 53 -28.99 -4.75 -7.24
CA GLU A 53 -29.74 -5.99 -7.47
C GLU A 53 -29.31 -6.67 -8.77
N ASP A 54 -29.30 -5.96 -9.91
CA ASP A 54 -28.86 -6.57 -11.19
C ASP A 54 -27.43 -7.13 -11.10
N ILE A 55 -26.52 -6.38 -10.46
CA ILE A 55 -25.12 -6.81 -10.34
C ILE A 55 -25.02 -8.03 -9.41
N ARG A 56 -25.84 -8.08 -8.35
CA ARG A 56 -25.89 -9.23 -7.44
C ARG A 56 -26.44 -10.47 -8.14
N GLU A 57 -27.55 -10.34 -8.86
CA GLU A 57 -28.18 -11.43 -9.61
C GLU A 57 -27.22 -12.00 -10.66
N ALA A 58 -26.56 -11.13 -11.43
CA ALA A 58 -25.57 -11.58 -12.41
C ALA A 58 -24.38 -12.30 -11.76
N VAL A 59 -23.98 -11.93 -10.55
CA VAL A 59 -22.93 -12.63 -9.79
C VAL A 59 -23.45 -13.96 -9.23
N ASP A 60 -24.68 -14.02 -8.74
CA ASP A 60 -25.32 -15.27 -8.28
C ASP A 60 -25.36 -16.29 -9.42
N GLU A 61 -25.87 -15.89 -10.58
CA GLU A 61 -25.87 -16.71 -11.79
C GLU A 61 -24.46 -17.15 -12.18
N ALA A 62 -23.49 -16.24 -12.12
CA ALA A 62 -22.10 -16.58 -12.45
C ALA A 62 -21.52 -17.66 -11.53
N ILE A 63 -21.84 -17.62 -10.22
CA ILE A 63 -21.40 -18.64 -9.26
C ILE A 63 -22.17 -19.94 -9.48
N ALA A 64 -23.49 -19.87 -9.66
CA ALA A 64 -24.36 -21.04 -9.75
C ALA A 64 -24.19 -21.82 -11.06
N GLU A 65 -24.08 -21.12 -12.19
CA GLU A 65 -23.96 -21.71 -13.54
C GLU A 65 -22.51 -21.86 -14.01
N GLY A 66 -21.53 -21.31 -13.26
CA GLY A 66 -20.12 -21.36 -13.65
C GLY A 66 -19.79 -20.50 -14.88
N LEU A 67 -20.40 -19.32 -14.99
CA LEU A 67 -20.24 -18.46 -16.17
C LEU A 67 -18.81 -17.93 -16.31
N THR A 68 -18.34 -17.79 -17.55
CA THR A 68 -17.11 -17.05 -17.86
C THR A 68 -17.33 -15.55 -17.73
N PHE A 69 -16.25 -14.79 -17.51
CA PHE A 69 -16.31 -13.32 -17.51
C PHE A 69 -16.95 -12.75 -18.79
N ALA A 70 -16.68 -13.35 -19.95
CA ALA A 70 -17.26 -12.91 -21.21
C ALA A 70 -18.79 -13.12 -21.25
N GLN A 71 -19.30 -14.21 -20.69
CA GLN A 71 -20.75 -14.43 -20.55
C GLN A 71 -21.37 -13.45 -19.56
N PHE A 72 -20.74 -13.28 -18.38
CA PHE A 72 -21.16 -12.32 -17.37
C PHE A 72 -21.26 -10.89 -17.93
N GLN A 73 -20.21 -10.43 -18.63
CA GLN A 73 -20.18 -9.10 -19.23
C GLN A 73 -21.28 -8.94 -20.29
N ARG A 74 -21.46 -9.91 -21.20
CA ARG A 74 -22.49 -9.84 -22.25
C ARG A 74 -23.91 -9.74 -21.71
N ARG A 75 -24.19 -10.37 -20.55
CA ARG A 75 -25.51 -10.29 -19.90
C ARG A 75 -25.70 -8.96 -19.16
N LEU A 76 -24.72 -8.56 -18.35
CA LEU A 76 -24.89 -7.45 -17.41
C LEU A 76 -24.64 -6.06 -18.03
N GLU A 77 -23.70 -5.94 -18.98
CA GLU A 77 -23.35 -4.63 -19.56
C GLU A 77 -24.54 -3.91 -20.23
N PRO A 78 -25.38 -4.55 -21.06
CA PRO A 78 -26.54 -3.90 -21.67
C PRO A 78 -27.54 -3.38 -20.64
N VAL A 79 -27.78 -4.13 -19.56
CA VAL A 79 -28.70 -3.77 -18.46
C VAL A 79 -28.18 -2.54 -17.73
N LEU A 80 -26.89 -2.52 -17.38
CA LEU A 80 -26.29 -1.36 -16.70
C LEU A 80 -26.25 -0.11 -17.59
N ARG A 81 -26.03 -0.28 -18.89
CA ARG A 81 -26.09 0.82 -19.86
C ARG A 81 -27.49 1.39 -19.97
N SER A 82 -28.52 0.56 -20.08
CA SER A 82 -29.91 1.03 -20.19
C SER A 82 -30.37 1.76 -18.93
N LYS A 83 -29.86 1.35 -17.75
CA LYS A 83 -30.09 2.02 -16.47
C LYS A 83 -29.23 3.28 -16.24
N GLY A 84 -28.39 3.65 -17.20
CA GLY A 84 -27.53 4.83 -17.12
C GLY A 84 -26.29 4.68 -16.24
N TRP A 85 -25.96 3.46 -15.80
CA TRP A 85 -24.78 3.17 -14.97
C TRP A 85 -23.58 2.75 -15.82
N TRP A 86 -23.10 3.62 -16.69
CA TRP A 86 -21.97 3.30 -17.57
C TRP A 86 -21.10 4.51 -17.89
N GLY A 87 -19.80 4.27 -18.07
CA GLY A 87 -18.86 5.31 -18.44
C GLY A 87 -18.52 6.24 -17.27
N GLN A 88 -18.11 7.47 -17.60
CA GLN A 88 -17.83 8.51 -16.62
C GLN A 88 -19.05 9.42 -16.45
N GLN A 89 -19.40 9.73 -15.21
CA GLN A 89 -20.48 10.66 -14.89
C GLN A 89 -20.10 11.52 -13.69
N GLU A 90 -20.64 12.74 -13.62
CA GLU A 90 -20.52 13.57 -12.42
C GLU A 90 -21.52 13.09 -11.37
N LEU A 91 -21.03 12.75 -10.18
CA LEU A 91 -21.86 12.44 -9.02
C LEU A 91 -21.50 13.33 -7.85
N LEU A 92 -22.50 13.64 -7.04
CA LEU A 92 -22.32 14.25 -5.73
C LEU A 92 -21.82 13.19 -4.75
N ASP A 93 -20.65 13.40 -4.15
CA ASP A 93 -20.18 12.57 -3.04
C ASP A 93 -21.00 12.92 -1.78
N PRO A 94 -21.78 11.97 -1.22
CA PRO A 94 -22.68 12.28 -0.10
C PRO A 94 -21.92 12.61 1.20
N VAL A 95 -20.64 12.24 1.30
CA VAL A 95 -19.82 12.51 2.49
C VAL A 95 -19.13 13.87 2.41
N THR A 96 -18.66 14.26 1.22
CA THR A 96 -17.93 15.53 1.06
C THR A 96 -18.78 16.67 0.51
N GLY A 97 -19.95 16.38 -0.07
CA GLY A 97 -20.80 17.37 -0.73
C GLY A 97 -20.27 17.89 -2.07
N GLU A 98 -19.20 17.30 -2.60
CA GLU A 98 -18.55 17.75 -3.84
C GLU A 98 -19.04 16.96 -5.06
N ARG A 99 -19.16 17.62 -6.21
CA ARG A 99 -19.36 16.94 -7.51
C ARG A 99 -18.03 16.42 -8.02
N ARG A 100 -17.97 15.13 -8.36
CA ARG A 100 -16.77 14.48 -8.87
C ARG A 100 -17.10 13.69 -10.13
N LEU A 101 -16.22 13.80 -11.13
CA LEU A 101 -16.26 12.91 -12.30
C LEU A 101 -15.82 11.51 -11.87
N VAL A 102 -16.74 10.55 -11.88
CA VAL A 102 -16.50 9.19 -11.42
C VAL A 102 -16.72 8.17 -12.53
N GLN A 103 -15.91 7.11 -12.52
CA GLN A 103 -16.15 5.95 -13.36
C GLN A 103 -17.27 5.09 -12.74
N LEU A 104 -18.39 4.95 -13.45
CA LEU A 104 -19.48 4.00 -13.18
C LEU A 104 -19.13 2.63 -13.77
N GLY A 105 -19.99 2.05 -14.61
CA GLY A 105 -19.69 0.79 -15.31
C GLY A 105 -18.55 0.94 -16.32
N SER A 106 -17.72 -0.10 -16.41
CA SER A 106 -16.74 -0.31 -17.48
C SER A 106 -16.36 -1.79 -17.57
N PRO A 107 -15.82 -2.29 -18.70
CA PRO A 107 -15.42 -3.69 -18.82
C PRO A 107 -14.38 -4.10 -17.77
N HIS A 108 -13.42 -3.23 -17.48
CA HIS A 108 -12.43 -3.46 -16.44
C HIS A 108 -13.08 -3.58 -15.06
N ARG A 109 -14.04 -2.71 -14.76
CA ARG A 109 -14.73 -2.72 -13.48
C ARG A 109 -15.61 -3.95 -13.30
N LEU A 110 -16.33 -4.35 -14.35
CA LEU A 110 -17.09 -5.59 -14.36
C LEU A 110 -16.17 -6.79 -14.10
N ARG A 111 -14.96 -6.80 -14.66
CA ARG A 111 -13.96 -7.84 -14.40
C ARG A 111 -13.57 -7.88 -12.92
N THR A 112 -13.29 -6.74 -12.31
CA THR A 112 -12.99 -6.68 -10.87
C THR A 112 -14.15 -7.20 -10.02
N ILE A 113 -15.40 -6.79 -10.32
CA ILE A 113 -16.59 -7.26 -9.60
C ILE A 113 -16.72 -8.78 -9.73
N PHE A 114 -16.63 -9.30 -10.95
CA PHE A 114 -16.70 -10.73 -11.24
C PHE A 114 -15.59 -11.50 -10.52
N ASP A 115 -14.32 -11.16 -10.76
CA ASP A 115 -13.17 -11.89 -10.22
C ASP A 115 -13.18 -11.89 -8.69
N THR A 116 -13.46 -10.75 -8.06
CA THR A 116 -13.47 -10.65 -6.59
C THR A 116 -14.58 -11.50 -6.00
N ASN A 117 -15.82 -11.37 -6.47
CA ASN A 117 -16.95 -12.12 -5.87
C ASN A 117 -16.84 -13.63 -6.08
N ILE A 118 -16.46 -14.07 -7.28
CA ILE A 118 -16.31 -15.49 -7.61
C ILE A 118 -15.23 -16.13 -6.72
N ARG A 119 -14.11 -15.43 -6.51
CA ARG A 119 -13.00 -15.93 -5.67
C ARG A 119 -13.37 -15.95 -4.19
N MET A 120 -14.05 -14.92 -3.69
CA MET A 120 -14.53 -14.88 -2.30
C MET A 120 -15.52 -16.02 -2.03
N ALA A 121 -16.51 -16.22 -2.91
CA ALA A 121 -17.49 -17.30 -2.78
C ALA A 121 -16.82 -18.69 -2.84
N SER A 122 -15.92 -18.89 -3.80
CA SER A 122 -15.15 -20.13 -3.93
C SER A 122 -14.28 -20.41 -2.70
N ALA A 123 -13.65 -19.38 -2.14
CA ALA A 123 -12.82 -19.48 -0.95
C ALA A 123 -13.65 -19.87 0.29
N HIS A 124 -14.86 -19.33 0.43
CA HIS A 124 -15.79 -19.72 1.49
C HIS A 124 -16.21 -21.19 1.35
N GLY A 125 -16.66 -21.61 0.17
CA GLY A 125 -17.05 -23.01 -0.06
C GLY A 125 -15.90 -23.98 0.23
N ARG A 126 -14.66 -23.60 -0.14
CA ARG A 126 -13.46 -24.36 0.21
C ARG A 126 -13.24 -24.43 1.72
N TRP A 127 -13.45 -23.34 2.46
CA TRP A 127 -13.29 -23.34 3.92
C TRP A 127 -14.30 -24.26 4.60
N THR A 128 -15.56 -24.24 4.17
CA THR A 128 -16.61 -25.14 4.68
C THR A 128 -16.23 -26.61 4.47
N ARG A 129 -15.67 -26.94 3.30
CA ARG A 129 -15.12 -28.28 3.04
C ARG A 129 -13.91 -28.58 3.92
N VAL A 130 -13.00 -27.63 4.08
CA VAL A 130 -11.81 -27.76 4.95
C VAL A 130 -12.22 -28.11 6.37
N GLN A 131 -13.16 -27.37 6.96
CA GLN A 131 -13.64 -27.62 8.32
C GLN A 131 -14.27 -29.00 8.48
N ARG A 132 -15.02 -29.49 7.48
CA ARG A 132 -15.60 -30.83 7.48
C ARG A 132 -14.56 -31.95 7.45
N LEU A 133 -13.46 -31.73 6.73
CA LEU A 133 -12.41 -32.72 6.51
C LEU A 133 -11.22 -32.59 7.47
N LYS A 134 -11.20 -31.59 8.36
CA LYS A 134 -10.01 -31.30 9.19
C LYS A 134 -9.59 -32.44 10.12
N GLY A 135 -10.49 -33.36 10.46
CA GLY A 135 -10.17 -34.55 11.25
C GLY A 135 -9.30 -35.58 10.50
N VAL A 136 -9.31 -35.57 9.17
CA VAL A 136 -8.53 -36.50 8.32
C VAL A 136 -7.53 -35.79 7.42
N MET A 137 -7.70 -34.49 7.18
CA MET A 137 -6.76 -33.63 6.45
C MET A 137 -6.50 -32.35 7.27
N PRO A 138 -5.68 -32.45 8.33
CA PRO A 138 -5.58 -31.40 9.35
C PRO A 138 -4.70 -30.21 8.95
N TYR A 139 -4.06 -30.23 7.77
CA TYR A 139 -3.16 -29.15 7.35
C TYR A 139 -3.68 -28.41 6.12
N LEU A 140 -3.27 -27.16 6.00
CA LEU A 140 -3.46 -26.31 4.84
C LEU A 140 -2.11 -25.84 4.32
N ARG A 141 -1.95 -25.86 3.00
CA ARG A 141 -0.82 -25.27 2.28
C ARG A 141 -1.26 -24.04 1.52
N TYR A 142 -0.57 -22.92 1.73
CA TYR A 142 -0.77 -21.70 0.95
C TYR A 142 -0.13 -21.85 -0.43
N VAL A 143 -0.88 -21.57 -1.49
CA VAL A 143 -0.43 -21.73 -2.88
C VAL A 143 -0.65 -20.44 -3.66
N ALA A 144 0.44 -19.74 -3.93
CA ALA A 144 0.48 -18.67 -4.93
C ALA A 144 0.75 -19.23 -6.35
N VAL A 145 0.33 -18.48 -7.38
CA VAL A 145 0.52 -18.85 -8.80
C VAL A 145 1.99 -18.77 -9.24
N LEU A 146 2.80 -17.92 -8.58
CA LEU A 146 4.23 -17.71 -8.84
C LEU A 146 4.56 -17.22 -10.27
N ASP A 147 3.63 -16.50 -10.90
CA ASP A 147 3.92 -15.76 -12.13
C ASP A 147 4.41 -14.34 -11.84
N ALA A 148 4.79 -13.59 -12.87
CA ALA A 148 5.27 -12.21 -12.77
C ALA A 148 4.27 -11.21 -12.17
N ARG A 149 3.01 -11.61 -11.94
CA ARG A 149 1.96 -10.79 -11.32
C ARG A 149 1.69 -11.22 -9.88
N THR A 150 2.39 -12.22 -9.38
CA THR A 150 2.31 -12.64 -7.98
C THR A 150 3.06 -11.63 -7.13
N ARG A 151 2.38 -11.12 -6.09
CA ARG A 151 2.98 -10.16 -5.17
C ARG A 151 4.14 -10.82 -4.42
N PRO A 152 5.26 -10.11 -4.17
CA PRO A 152 6.40 -10.69 -3.46
C PRO A 152 6.02 -11.31 -2.12
N GLU A 153 5.11 -10.69 -1.38
CA GLU A 153 4.63 -11.19 -0.08
C GLU A 153 3.88 -12.54 -0.23
N HIS A 154 3.06 -12.67 -1.28
CA HIS A 154 2.31 -13.90 -1.53
C HIS A 154 3.22 -15.02 -2.05
N ALA A 155 4.27 -14.67 -2.78
CA ALA A 155 5.33 -15.60 -3.16
C ALA A 155 6.12 -16.09 -1.94
N LEU A 156 6.40 -15.22 -0.96
CA LEU A 156 7.03 -15.61 0.31
C LEU A 156 6.18 -16.58 1.13
N TRP A 157 4.86 -16.43 1.09
CA TRP A 157 3.93 -17.35 1.75
C TRP A 157 3.69 -18.65 0.95
N HIS A 158 4.14 -18.74 -0.30
CA HIS A 158 3.93 -19.95 -1.09
C HIS A 158 4.63 -21.14 -0.42
N GLY A 159 3.86 -22.20 -0.18
CA GLY A 159 4.35 -23.41 0.43
C GLY A 159 4.30 -23.41 1.96
N THR A 160 3.87 -22.33 2.61
CA THR A 160 3.55 -22.35 4.05
C THR A 160 2.50 -23.43 4.33
N VAL A 161 2.86 -24.39 5.18
CA VAL A 161 1.98 -25.48 5.62
C VAL A 161 1.69 -25.32 7.11
N LEU A 162 0.42 -25.15 7.48
CA LEU A 162 0.02 -24.95 8.87
C LEU A 162 -1.24 -25.78 9.19
N PRO A 163 -1.47 -26.16 10.46
CA PRO A 163 -2.73 -26.76 10.87
C PRO A 163 -3.94 -25.89 10.50
N VAL A 164 -5.09 -26.50 10.22
CA VAL A 164 -6.33 -25.81 9.83
C VAL A 164 -6.75 -24.74 10.85
N ASP A 165 -6.59 -25.03 12.15
CA ASP A 165 -7.00 -24.13 13.23
C ASP A 165 -5.92 -23.10 13.63
N HIS A 166 -4.80 -23.04 12.89
CA HIS A 166 -3.73 -22.08 13.15
C HIS A 166 -4.21 -20.62 12.94
N PRO A 167 -3.89 -19.69 13.87
CA PRO A 167 -4.43 -18.32 13.83
C PRO A 167 -4.07 -17.51 12.59
N TRP A 168 -2.97 -17.86 11.90
CA TRP A 168 -2.56 -17.24 10.63
C TRP A 168 -3.68 -17.25 9.57
N TRP A 169 -4.49 -18.32 9.54
CA TRP A 169 -5.60 -18.45 8.61
C TRP A 169 -6.76 -17.49 8.89
N ARG A 170 -6.77 -16.78 10.02
CA ARG A 170 -7.80 -15.77 10.29
C ARG A 170 -7.69 -14.56 9.37
N THR A 171 -6.47 -14.23 8.93
CA THR A 171 -6.19 -13.06 8.10
C THR A 171 -5.56 -13.41 6.76
N HIS A 172 -4.79 -14.49 6.65
CA HIS A 172 -4.03 -14.85 5.45
C HIS A 172 -4.71 -15.92 4.58
N TYR A 173 -6.01 -16.16 4.78
CA TYR A 173 -6.77 -17.10 3.96
C TYR A 173 -7.24 -16.40 2.66
N PRO A 174 -6.71 -16.78 1.49
CA PRO A 174 -6.97 -16.07 0.24
C PRO A 174 -8.47 -16.01 -0.13
N PRO A 175 -8.89 -14.95 -0.85
CA PRO A 175 -8.04 -13.94 -1.49
C PRO A 175 -7.57 -12.83 -0.51
N ASN A 176 -6.28 -12.52 -0.54
CA ASN A 176 -5.64 -11.52 0.34
C ASN A 176 -5.55 -10.12 -0.30
N GLY A 177 -6.33 -9.87 -1.35
CA GLY A 177 -6.33 -8.58 -2.03
C GLY A 177 -6.95 -8.59 -3.41
N TRP A 178 -7.01 -7.40 -4.01
CA TRP A 178 -7.50 -7.20 -5.37
C TRP A 178 -6.71 -8.04 -6.36
N HIS A 179 -7.41 -8.76 -7.23
CA HIS A 179 -6.82 -9.66 -8.23
C HIS A 179 -5.96 -10.79 -7.65
N CYS A 180 -5.98 -11.06 -6.34
CA CYS A 180 -5.29 -12.19 -5.73
C CYS A 180 -5.79 -13.52 -6.31
N ARG A 181 -4.88 -14.37 -6.80
CA ARG A 181 -5.17 -15.70 -7.38
C ARG A 181 -4.65 -16.84 -6.51
N CYS A 182 -4.21 -16.53 -5.31
CA CYS A 182 -3.72 -17.53 -4.37
C CYS A 182 -4.89 -18.39 -3.86
N ILE A 183 -4.58 -19.61 -3.48
CA ILE A 183 -5.53 -20.57 -2.90
C ILE A 183 -4.89 -21.26 -1.69
N VAL A 184 -5.72 -21.98 -0.93
CA VAL A 184 -5.23 -23.02 -0.02
C VAL A 184 -5.48 -24.40 -0.61
N VAL A 185 -4.59 -25.33 -0.31
CA VAL A 185 -4.76 -26.76 -0.59
C VAL A 185 -4.76 -27.49 0.74
N GLN A 186 -5.76 -28.33 0.98
CA GLN A 186 -5.84 -29.14 2.20
C GLN A 186 -5.00 -30.42 2.05
N LEU A 187 -4.32 -30.82 3.13
CA LEU A 187 -3.36 -31.92 3.14
C LEU A 187 -3.61 -32.85 4.33
N SER A 188 -3.47 -34.14 4.11
CA SER A 188 -3.35 -35.19 5.13
C SER A 188 -1.90 -35.43 5.54
N ASP A 189 -1.65 -36.19 6.60
CA ASP A 189 -0.29 -36.66 6.96
C ASP A 189 0.34 -37.45 5.80
N HIS A 190 -0.44 -38.28 5.11
CA HIS A 190 0.03 -39.02 3.92
C HIS A 190 0.47 -38.08 2.78
N ASP A 191 -0.24 -36.95 2.59
CA ASP A 191 0.18 -35.96 1.59
C ASP A 191 1.49 -35.27 1.98
N LEU A 192 1.69 -35.00 3.28
CA LEU A 192 2.96 -34.44 3.75
C LEU A 192 4.11 -35.39 3.46
N GLU A 193 3.96 -36.68 3.77
CA GLU A 193 4.97 -37.71 3.48
C GLU A 193 5.21 -37.84 1.98
N ARG A 194 4.15 -38.01 1.18
CA ARG A 194 4.20 -38.24 -0.26
C ARG A 194 4.90 -37.11 -1.01
N TYR A 195 4.62 -35.87 -0.63
CA TYR A 195 5.18 -34.69 -1.30
C TYR A 195 6.41 -34.10 -0.59
N GLY A 196 6.84 -34.71 0.52
CA GLY A 196 7.98 -34.23 1.31
C GLY A 196 7.74 -32.88 1.98
N TYR A 197 6.48 -32.52 2.25
CA TYR A 197 6.14 -31.29 2.94
C TYR A 197 6.32 -31.45 4.45
N ARG A 198 6.57 -30.34 5.13
CA ARG A 198 6.61 -30.28 6.60
C ARG A 198 5.80 -29.10 7.08
N VAL A 199 5.23 -29.24 8.27
CA VAL A 199 4.59 -28.12 8.97
C VAL A 199 5.63 -27.01 9.12
N SER A 200 5.26 -25.83 8.66
CA SER A 200 6.09 -24.64 8.70
C SER A 200 6.15 -24.10 10.13
N PRO A 201 7.24 -23.42 10.52
CA PRO A 201 7.23 -22.62 11.74
C PRO A 201 6.18 -21.50 11.64
N ASP A 202 5.78 -20.96 12.79
CA ASP A 202 4.86 -19.84 12.88
C ASP A 202 5.34 -18.67 12.02
N PRO A 203 4.54 -18.22 11.03
CA PRO A 203 4.94 -17.11 10.17
C PRO A 203 5.02 -15.79 10.94
N ASP A 204 6.02 -14.97 10.64
CA ASP A 204 6.09 -13.59 11.13
C ASP A 204 4.99 -12.73 10.51
N VAL A 205 4.00 -12.37 11.33
CA VAL A 205 2.88 -11.51 10.91
C VAL A 205 3.16 -10.07 11.32
N ARG A 206 3.68 -9.29 10.38
CA ARG A 206 3.89 -7.86 10.56
C ARG A 206 2.62 -7.08 10.22
N GLN A 207 2.26 -6.12 11.07
CA GLN A 207 1.16 -5.19 10.84
C GLN A 207 1.67 -3.90 10.20
N ARG A 208 0.82 -3.25 9.42
CA ARG A 208 1.00 -1.86 8.97
C ARG A 208 -0.24 -1.06 9.28
N GLU A 209 -0.02 0.20 9.59
CA GLU A 209 -1.11 1.16 9.69
C GLU A 209 -1.63 1.53 8.31
N TRP A 210 -2.95 1.49 8.17
CA TRP A 210 -3.65 1.96 7.00
C TRP A 210 -4.70 2.98 7.43
N LEU A 211 -4.49 4.24 7.01
CA LEU A 211 -5.48 5.30 7.14
C LEU A 211 -6.57 5.12 6.08
N ASN A 212 -7.79 4.86 6.53
CA ASN A 212 -8.98 5.01 5.72
C ASN A 212 -9.22 6.51 5.48
N ARG A 213 -8.79 7.02 4.33
CA ARG A 213 -8.93 8.46 4.02
C ARG A 213 -10.37 8.96 3.92
N ARG A 214 -11.33 8.05 3.85
CA ARG A 214 -12.74 8.39 3.76
C ARG A 214 -13.35 8.58 5.13
N THR A 215 -13.10 7.66 6.06
CA THR A 215 -13.60 7.75 7.43
C THR A 215 -12.67 8.54 8.34
N GLY A 216 -11.35 8.55 8.10
CA GLY A 216 -10.34 9.09 9.02
C GLY A 216 -9.81 8.05 10.01
N GLU A 217 -10.31 6.83 9.97
CA GLU A 217 -9.87 5.77 10.88
C GLU A 217 -8.52 5.17 10.46
N VAL A 218 -7.68 4.85 11.43
CA VAL A 218 -6.44 4.09 11.22
C VAL A 218 -6.69 2.65 11.61
N HIS A 219 -6.47 1.73 10.67
CA HIS A 219 -6.60 0.30 10.91
C HIS A 219 -5.24 -0.38 10.84
N GLN A 220 -5.04 -1.41 11.66
CA GLN A 220 -3.90 -2.31 11.52
C GLN A 220 -4.24 -3.40 10.50
N VAL A 221 -3.44 -3.48 9.44
CA VAL A 221 -3.61 -4.46 8.34
C VAL A 221 -2.32 -5.26 8.21
N PRO A 222 -2.38 -6.60 8.11
CA PRO A 222 -1.18 -7.40 7.89
C PRO A 222 -0.46 -7.00 6.60
N PHE A 223 0.88 -7.00 6.66
CA PHE A 223 1.72 -6.70 5.51
C PHE A 223 1.45 -7.71 4.38
N GLY A 224 1.37 -7.24 3.13
CA GLY A 224 1.03 -8.07 1.97
C GLY A 224 -0.46 -8.35 1.78
N ILE A 225 -1.32 -7.88 2.70
CA ILE A 225 -2.78 -7.97 2.58
C ILE A 225 -3.38 -6.59 2.27
N ASP A 226 -4.32 -6.55 1.34
CA ASP A 226 -5.02 -5.31 1.02
C ASP A 226 -6.03 -4.98 2.12
N PRO A 227 -6.22 -3.69 2.46
CA PRO A 227 -7.28 -3.28 3.37
C PRO A 227 -8.64 -3.81 2.90
N GLY A 228 -9.44 -4.33 3.84
CA GLY A 228 -10.71 -5.00 3.54
C GLY A 228 -10.60 -6.50 3.23
N PHE A 229 -9.40 -7.05 2.98
CA PHE A 229 -9.19 -8.48 2.70
C PHE A 229 -8.53 -9.25 3.86
N ALA A 230 -8.20 -8.58 4.96
CA ALA A 230 -7.56 -9.20 6.14
C ALA A 230 -8.54 -9.99 7.01
N HIS A 231 -9.28 -10.90 6.40
CA HIS A 231 -10.24 -11.77 7.07
C HIS A 231 -10.43 -13.09 6.32
N ASN A 232 -10.69 -14.17 7.04
CA ASN A 232 -11.09 -15.43 6.44
C ASN A 232 -12.59 -15.40 6.12
N VAL A 233 -12.92 -15.50 4.85
CA VAL A 233 -14.31 -15.50 4.37
C VAL A 233 -15.18 -16.62 4.93
N GLY A 234 -14.57 -17.70 5.41
CA GLY A 234 -15.25 -18.83 6.03
C GLY A 234 -15.40 -18.73 7.56
N LEU A 235 -14.73 -17.78 8.20
CA LEU A 235 -14.88 -17.49 9.63
C LEU A 235 -15.92 -16.38 9.84
N LEU A 236 -17.17 -16.68 9.51
CA LEU A 236 -18.30 -15.81 9.86
C LEU A 236 -18.70 -16.05 11.31
N ASP A 237 -18.69 -15.00 12.14
CA ASP A 237 -19.46 -14.99 13.39
C ASP A 237 -20.95 -14.91 13.00
N PRO A 238 -21.76 -15.96 13.23
CA PRO A 238 -23.15 -16.01 12.80
C PRO A 238 -24.03 -14.93 13.47
N VAL A 239 -23.68 -14.51 14.70
CA VAL A 239 -24.43 -13.51 15.47
C VAL A 239 -24.14 -12.11 14.95
N ARG A 240 -22.86 -11.81 14.68
CA ARG A 240 -22.46 -10.54 14.04
C ARG A 240 -22.96 -10.47 12.59
N HIS A 241 -22.94 -11.57 11.86
CA HIS A 241 -23.49 -11.69 10.50
C HIS A 241 -25.00 -11.44 10.48
N ALA A 242 -25.77 -12.10 11.35
CA ALA A 242 -27.22 -11.92 11.43
C ALA A 242 -27.61 -10.48 11.83
N ARG A 243 -26.87 -9.87 12.78
CA ARG A 243 -27.07 -8.47 13.18
C ARG A 243 -26.80 -7.50 12.04
N ASN A 244 -25.69 -7.69 11.31
CA ASN A 244 -25.32 -6.86 10.16
C ASN A 244 -26.32 -7.02 9.00
N VAL A 245 -26.80 -8.25 8.73
CA VAL A 245 -27.85 -8.52 7.73
C VAL A 245 -29.18 -7.87 8.12
N ALA A 246 -29.56 -7.90 9.40
CA ALA A 246 -30.78 -7.24 9.89
C ALA A 246 -30.70 -5.71 9.76
N GLN A 247 -29.57 -5.09 10.11
CA GLN A 247 -29.33 -3.65 9.88
C GLN A 247 -29.37 -3.28 8.39
N ALA A 248 -28.74 -4.10 7.53
CA ALA A 248 -28.72 -3.92 6.09
C ALA A 248 -30.11 -4.06 5.42
N LYS A 249 -31.02 -4.87 5.99
CA LYS A 249 -32.39 -5.05 5.48
C LYS A 249 -33.37 -3.95 5.90
N HIS A 250 -33.06 -3.18 6.95
CA HIS A 250 -33.96 -2.14 7.49
C HIS A 250 -33.45 -0.70 7.30
N GLY A 251 -32.18 -0.49 6.93
CA GLY A 251 -31.60 0.84 6.71
C GLY A 251 -31.32 1.12 5.23
N VAL A 252 -32.32 1.58 4.47
CA VAL A 252 -32.08 2.27 3.19
C VAL A 252 -31.67 3.71 3.51
N GLY A 253 -30.44 3.89 3.95
CA GLY A 253 -29.86 5.20 4.22
C GLY A 253 -28.34 5.04 4.27
N ALA A 254 -27.63 5.86 3.52
CA ALA A 254 -26.18 5.92 3.58
C ALA A 254 -25.77 6.20 5.03
N ILE A 255 -25.24 5.20 5.74
CA ILE A 255 -24.60 5.43 7.04
C ILE A 255 -23.33 6.20 6.69
N VAL A 256 -23.36 7.51 6.88
CA VAL A 256 -22.17 8.36 6.87
C VAL A 256 -21.47 8.11 8.20
N PRO A 257 -20.33 7.40 8.27
CA PRO A 257 -19.58 7.32 9.50
C PRO A 257 -19.09 8.74 9.86
N GLU A 258 -19.37 9.17 11.09
CA GLU A 258 -18.74 10.37 11.65
C GLU A 258 -17.22 10.22 11.57
N ARG A 259 -16.54 11.21 11.00
CA ARG A 259 -15.08 11.25 10.92
C ARG A 259 -14.49 11.26 12.34
N PRO A 260 -13.75 10.24 12.80
CA PRO A 260 -12.87 10.44 13.93
C PRO A 260 -11.69 11.32 13.47
N ALA A 261 -11.24 12.19 14.37
CA ALA A 261 -10.13 13.09 14.13
C ALA A 261 -8.81 12.31 13.99
N VAL A 262 -8.20 12.34 12.79
CA VAL A 262 -6.80 11.90 12.59
C VAL A 262 -5.87 12.88 13.33
N PRO A 263 -4.93 12.40 14.17
CA PRO A 263 -3.94 13.27 14.80
C PRO A 263 -3.04 13.98 13.76
N GLN A 264 -3.10 15.32 13.74
CA GLN A 264 -2.10 16.34 13.36
C GLN A 264 -1.19 16.16 12.11
N ARG A 265 -1.82 16.29 10.92
CA ARG A 265 -1.51 17.19 9.79
C ARG A 265 -0.04 17.64 9.57
N TRP A 266 0.62 17.15 8.50
CA TRP A 266 1.99 17.50 8.03
C TRP A 266 2.34 19.00 8.02
N GLN A 267 1.33 19.87 7.98
CA GLN A 267 1.43 21.32 8.12
C GLN A 267 2.20 21.72 9.39
N GLU A 268 2.13 20.94 10.46
CA GLU A 268 2.88 21.20 11.70
C GLU A 268 4.39 21.02 11.53
N TYR A 269 4.81 20.01 10.76
CA TYR A 269 6.19 19.90 10.32
C TYR A 269 6.56 21.10 9.45
N ALA A 270 5.73 21.44 8.46
CA ALA A 270 6.01 22.55 7.57
C ALA A 270 6.10 23.92 8.28
N ILE A 271 5.38 24.14 9.38
CA ILE A 271 5.53 25.35 10.20
C ILE A 271 6.94 25.43 10.79
N VAL A 272 7.38 24.39 11.49
CA VAL A 272 8.72 24.34 12.09
C VAL A 272 9.81 24.44 11.03
N GLY A 273 9.65 23.74 9.91
CA GLY A 273 10.64 23.79 8.84
C GLY A 273 10.68 25.12 8.12
N ARG A 274 9.55 25.84 7.99
CA ARG A 274 9.53 27.21 7.46
C ARG A 274 10.35 28.16 8.32
N GLU A 275 10.19 28.10 9.63
CA GLU A 275 10.96 28.93 10.56
C GLU A 275 12.47 28.69 10.37
N VAL A 276 12.90 27.44 10.37
CA VAL A 276 14.32 27.09 10.22
C VAL A 276 14.86 27.45 8.83
N VAL A 277 14.10 27.21 7.76
CA VAL A 277 14.50 27.60 6.40
C VAL A 277 14.64 29.11 6.29
N GLN A 278 13.70 29.88 6.87
CA GLN A 278 13.78 31.33 6.87
C GLN A 278 15.02 31.83 7.61
N GLU A 279 15.33 31.30 8.79
CA GLU A 279 16.54 31.67 9.55
C GLU A 279 17.83 31.38 8.77
N ILE A 280 17.88 30.29 8.00
CA ILE A 280 19.03 29.94 7.15
C ILE A 280 19.13 30.92 5.98
N VAL A 281 18.00 31.23 5.33
CA VAL A 281 17.93 32.19 4.22
C VAL A 281 18.29 33.61 4.69
N ASP A 282 17.92 34.00 5.91
CA ASP A 282 18.28 35.31 6.47
C ASP A 282 19.80 35.45 6.66
N GLN A 283 20.50 34.34 6.94
CA GLN A 283 21.96 34.32 7.09
C GLN A 283 22.71 34.22 5.77
N LEU A 284 22.23 33.41 4.83
CA LEU A 284 22.92 33.13 3.56
C LEU A 284 22.48 34.04 2.40
N GLY A 285 21.31 34.66 2.54
CA GLY A 285 20.53 35.18 1.42
C GLY A 285 19.89 34.08 0.58
N MET A 286 19.08 34.49 -0.40
CA MET A 286 18.58 33.58 -1.45
C MET A 286 19.71 33.15 -2.40
N PRO A 287 19.66 31.92 -2.96
CA PRO A 287 20.66 31.45 -3.89
C PRO A 287 20.71 32.35 -5.12
N ARG A 288 21.92 32.78 -5.51
CA ARG A 288 22.13 33.67 -6.65
C ARG A 288 22.60 32.87 -7.86
N PRO A 289 22.08 33.12 -9.08
CA PRO A 289 22.49 32.40 -10.29
C PRO A 289 24.00 32.47 -10.57
N ASN A 290 24.64 33.58 -10.19
CA ASN A 290 26.06 33.85 -10.46
C ASN A 290 27.02 33.29 -9.40
N VAL A 291 26.51 32.59 -8.39
CA VAL A 291 27.32 31.92 -7.36
C VAL A 291 27.28 30.42 -7.61
N PRO A 292 28.41 29.69 -7.48
CA PRO A 292 28.39 28.23 -7.56
C PRO A 292 27.39 27.64 -6.56
N GLN A 293 26.39 26.92 -7.06
CA GLN A 293 25.30 26.38 -6.24
C GLN A 293 25.83 25.38 -5.19
N SER A 294 26.93 24.68 -5.49
CA SER A 294 27.63 23.80 -4.55
C SER A 294 28.08 24.53 -3.28
N THR A 295 28.57 25.76 -3.40
CA THR A 295 28.97 26.60 -2.25
C THR A 295 27.77 26.96 -1.39
N TYR A 296 26.66 27.39 -2.03
CA TYR A 296 25.42 27.70 -1.32
C TYR A 296 24.88 26.46 -0.59
N ASN A 297 24.84 25.32 -1.27
CA ASN A 297 24.36 24.06 -0.72
C ASN A 297 25.18 23.61 0.50
N ALA A 298 26.51 23.75 0.43
CA ALA A 298 27.39 23.41 1.54
C ALA A 298 27.10 24.29 2.78
N ALA A 299 26.91 25.60 2.57
CA ALA A 299 26.57 26.54 3.65
C ALA A 299 25.17 26.26 4.24
N PHE A 300 24.18 26.01 3.39
CA PHE A 300 22.82 25.66 3.82
C PHE A 300 22.83 24.39 4.67
N ARG A 301 23.50 23.35 4.19
CA ARG A 301 23.66 22.06 4.89
C ARG A 301 24.35 22.21 6.23
N ASP A 302 25.40 23.02 6.32
CA ASP A 302 26.09 23.24 7.58
C ASP A 302 25.17 23.91 8.62
N LEU A 303 24.44 24.96 8.25
CA LEU A 303 23.49 25.63 9.14
C LEU A 303 22.33 24.71 9.55
N PHE A 304 21.76 23.96 8.59
CA PHE A 304 20.72 22.98 8.89
C PHE A 304 21.23 21.88 9.84
N ARG A 305 22.44 21.35 9.60
CA ARG A 305 23.07 20.34 10.45
C ARG A 305 23.29 20.84 11.87
N ARG A 306 23.69 22.11 12.07
CA ARG A 306 23.84 22.69 13.42
C ARG A 306 22.51 22.71 14.17
N ARG A 307 21.40 23.03 13.49
CA ARG A 307 20.05 22.99 14.08
C ARG A 307 19.62 21.57 14.42
N LEU A 308 19.92 20.61 13.55
CA LEU A 308 19.65 19.20 13.78
C LEU A 308 20.41 18.70 15.03
N VAL A 309 21.71 18.97 15.15
CA VAL A 309 22.53 18.55 16.30
C VAL A 309 22.10 19.26 17.58
N GLY A 310 21.87 20.58 17.54
CA GLY A 310 21.50 21.37 18.72
C GLY A 310 20.15 20.97 19.35
N ARG A 311 19.23 20.37 18.59
CA ARG A 311 17.95 19.85 19.11
C ARG A 311 17.99 18.39 19.55
N LEU A 312 18.87 17.57 18.97
CA LEU A 312 18.92 16.13 19.27
C LEU A 312 19.73 15.79 20.53
N GLY A 313 20.34 16.79 21.19
CA GLY A 313 21.32 16.57 22.25
C GLY A 313 22.65 16.09 21.68
N ASP A 314 23.75 16.40 22.36
CA ASP A 314 25.08 15.99 21.91
C ASP A 314 25.14 14.48 21.68
N ARG A 315 25.49 14.12 20.44
CA ARG A 315 25.53 12.76 19.89
C ARG A 315 26.08 11.75 20.89
N ASN A 316 25.26 10.81 21.35
CA ASN A 316 25.77 9.65 22.08
C ASN A 316 26.60 8.79 21.10
N PRO A 317 27.87 8.46 21.38
CA PRO A 317 28.70 7.65 20.50
C PRO A 317 28.22 6.20 20.30
N ASP A 318 27.30 5.71 21.14
CA ASP A 318 27.01 4.28 21.23
C ASP A 318 26.00 3.74 20.21
N VAL A 319 25.24 4.61 19.52
CA VAL A 319 24.28 4.19 18.49
C VAL A 319 24.90 4.33 17.12
N THR A 320 25.40 3.22 16.58
CA THR A 320 25.92 3.15 15.20
C THR A 320 25.17 2.11 14.37
N PRO A 321 24.80 2.42 13.12
CA PRO A 321 24.29 1.40 12.22
C PRO A 321 25.36 0.31 12.02
N ARG A 322 24.91 -0.93 11.82
CA ARG A 322 25.82 -2.09 11.72
C ARG A 322 26.53 -2.07 10.37
N GLY A 323 27.76 -2.56 10.32
CA GLY A 323 28.52 -2.71 9.07
C GLY A 323 28.90 -4.17 8.86
N ARG A 324 28.68 -4.71 7.67
CA ARG A 324 29.14 -6.05 7.28
C ARG A 324 30.14 -5.91 6.12
N GLY A 325 31.42 -6.12 6.42
CA GLY A 325 32.55 -5.99 5.50
C GLY A 325 33.58 -4.95 5.96
N ASP A 326 34.87 -5.24 5.80
CA ASP A 326 35.96 -4.62 6.57
C ASP A 326 36.67 -3.46 5.84
N GLY A 327 35.92 -2.71 5.01
CA GLY A 327 36.48 -1.66 4.16
C GLY A 327 36.19 -0.24 4.63
N ALA A 328 37.12 0.69 4.38
CA ALA A 328 36.96 2.13 4.66
C ALA A 328 35.68 2.75 4.03
N ALA A 329 35.15 2.14 2.95
CA ALA A 329 33.90 2.55 2.32
C ALA A 329 32.68 2.34 3.23
N THR A 330 32.57 1.18 3.88
CA THR A 330 31.49 0.87 4.85
C THR A 330 31.54 1.84 6.03
N GLY A 331 32.75 2.20 6.48
CA GLY A 331 32.97 3.22 7.52
C GLY A 331 32.41 4.58 7.12
N ARG A 332 32.78 5.10 5.94
CA ARG A 332 32.30 6.41 5.44
C ARG A 332 30.77 6.48 5.31
N VAL A 333 30.14 5.39 4.88
CA VAL A 333 28.67 5.30 4.79
C VAL A 333 28.03 5.39 6.17
N ARG A 334 28.52 4.59 7.12
CA ARG A 334 28.05 4.62 8.50
C ARG A 334 28.19 6.00 9.12
N ASP A 335 29.33 6.66 8.90
CA ASP A 335 29.60 8.00 9.42
C ASP A 335 28.69 9.05 8.76
N THR A 336 28.35 8.87 7.48
CA THR A 336 27.41 9.75 6.77
C THR A 336 26.00 9.64 7.34
N VAL A 337 25.49 8.43 7.55
CA VAL A 337 24.16 8.25 8.15
C VAL A 337 24.13 8.78 9.58
N ARG A 338 25.15 8.49 10.38
CA ARG A 338 25.28 9.05 11.74
C ARG A 338 25.33 10.58 11.75
N ALA A 339 25.84 11.20 10.69
CA ALA A 339 25.93 12.66 10.61
C ALA A 339 24.58 13.34 10.37
N TRP A 340 23.62 12.65 9.74
CA TRP A 340 22.40 13.26 9.16
C TRP A 340 21.09 12.65 9.65
N VAL A 341 21.09 11.41 10.13
CA VAL A 341 19.89 10.73 10.61
C VAL A 341 19.81 10.85 12.14
N PRO A 342 18.67 11.30 12.69
CA PRO A 342 18.46 11.36 14.13
C PRO A 342 18.74 10.04 14.84
N GLU A 343 19.28 10.12 16.05
CA GLU A 343 19.68 8.93 16.82
C GLU A 343 18.47 8.02 17.13
N SER A 344 17.32 8.62 17.49
CA SER A 344 16.08 7.88 17.73
C SER A 344 15.63 7.08 16.51
N TRP A 345 15.84 7.61 15.30
CA TRP A 345 15.51 6.92 14.05
C TRP A 345 16.46 5.75 13.80
N ILE A 346 17.75 5.91 14.11
CA ILE A 346 18.74 4.82 14.00
C ILE A 346 18.42 3.71 15.02
N ARG A 347 18.04 4.05 16.25
CA ARG A 347 17.64 3.07 17.27
C ARG A 347 16.38 2.29 16.89
N ALA A 348 15.37 2.98 16.36
CA ALA A 348 14.13 2.36 15.92
C ALA A 348 14.34 1.39 14.75
N ALA A 349 15.41 1.57 13.97
CA ALA A 349 15.66 0.84 12.74
C ALA A 349 17.15 0.69 12.41
N PRO A 350 17.88 -0.20 13.10
CA PRO A 350 19.28 -0.43 12.81
C PRO A 350 19.43 -1.31 11.55
N ALA A 351 19.92 -0.73 10.46
CA ALA A 351 20.30 -1.47 9.25
C ALA A 351 21.78 -1.89 9.27
N ALA A 352 22.13 -2.93 8.51
CA ALA A 352 23.51 -3.29 8.22
C ALA A 352 23.94 -2.89 6.80
N TYR A 353 25.07 -2.19 6.66
CA TYR A 353 25.63 -1.83 5.35
C TYR A 353 26.48 -2.95 4.76
N VAL A 354 26.31 -3.20 3.48
CA VAL A 354 27.17 -4.07 2.67
C VAL A 354 27.71 -3.26 1.51
N HIS A 355 29.03 -3.15 1.40
CA HIS A 355 29.64 -2.49 0.24
C HIS A 355 29.68 -3.46 -0.96
N SER A 356 29.15 -3.05 -2.11
CA SER A 356 29.32 -3.79 -3.36
C SER A 356 30.21 -3.04 -4.37
N ASN A 357 31.15 -3.78 -4.97
CA ASN A 357 32.03 -3.27 -6.04
C ASN A 357 31.33 -3.22 -7.42
N ARG A 358 30.00 -3.32 -7.47
CA ARG A 358 29.26 -3.29 -8.75
C ARG A 358 29.15 -1.84 -9.23
N LYS A 359 29.96 -1.48 -10.23
CA LYS A 359 30.03 -0.12 -10.82
C LYS A 359 28.72 0.39 -11.45
N SER A 360 27.73 -0.48 -11.70
CA SER A 360 26.54 -0.16 -12.50
C SER A 360 25.22 -0.04 -11.71
N SER A 361 25.22 -0.27 -10.40
CA SER A 361 24.02 -0.15 -9.58
C SER A 361 24.16 1.02 -8.60
N GLY A 362 23.25 1.99 -8.69
CA GLY A 362 22.88 2.78 -7.51
C GLY A 362 22.53 1.81 -6.38
N GLY A 363 22.82 2.18 -5.13
CA GLY A 363 22.58 1.29 -4.00
C GLY A 363 21.14 0.75 -3.97
N PHE A 364 20.90 -0.32 -3.22
CA PHE A 364 19.56 -0.84 -3.01
C PHE A 364 19.41 -1.43 -1.60
N TYR A 365 18.27 -1.15 -0.98
CA TYR A 365 17.87 -1.77 0.27
C TYR A 365 17.27 -3.17 0.02
N ARG A 366 17.84 -4.19 0.66
CA ARG A 366 17.38 -5.57 0.65
C ARG A 366 16.45 -5.83 1.83
N HIS A 367 15.14 -5.71 1.58
CA HIS A 367 14.10 -5.86 2.59
C HIS A 367 14.20 -7.14 3.43
N SER A 368 14.45 -8.29 2.80
CA SER A 368 14.49 -9.60 3.46
C SER A 368 15.66 -9.76 4.42
N GLU A 369 16.76 -9.05 4.17
CA GLU A 369 18.01 -9.18 4.93
C GLU A 369 18.25 -7.99 5.87
N ARG A 370 17.41 -6.93 5.78
CA ARG A 370 17.65 -5.62 6.42
C ARG A 370 19.06 -5.07 6.11
N LEU A 371 19.52 -5.34 4.89
CA LEU A 371 20.83 -4.94 4.41
C LEU A 371 20.70 -3.80 3.40
N ILE A 372 21.59 -2.81 3.51
CA ILE A 372 21.69 -1.71 2.55
C ILE A 372 22.94 -1.97 1.72
N ASP A 373 22.73 -2.31 0.45
CA ASP A 373 23.80 -2.49 -0.52
C ASP A 373 24.14 -1.13 -1.11
N VAL A 374 25.39 -0.68 -0.94
CA VAL A 374 25.80 0.68 -1.31
C VAL A 374 27.03 0.65 -2.21
N SER A 375 26.93 1.41 -3.31
CA SER A 375 28.07 1.78 -4.14
C SER A 375 28.90 2.88 -3.47
N SER A 376 29.93 3.39 -4.13
CA SER A 376 30.82 4.44 -3.56
C SER A 376 30.14 5.80 -3.32
N ASP A 377 28.87 5.98 -3.70
CA ASP A 377 28.11 7.22 -3.53
C ASP A 377 27.39 7.27 -2.17
N LEU A 378 27.84 8.16 -1.30
CA LEU A 378 27.31 8.34 0.06
C LEU A 378 25.88 8.92 0.07
N GLY A 379 25.48 9.67 -0.96
CA GLY A 379 24.12 10.18 -1.09
C GLY A 379 23.11 9.04 -1.30
N ASN A 380 23.48 8.05 -2.11
CA ASN A 380 22.66 6.85 -2.31
C ASN A 380 22.59 6.01 -1.03
N ALA A 381 23.66 5.96 -0.24
CA ALA A 381 23.61 5.24 1.03
C ALA A 381 22.58 5.81 2.00
N LEU A 382 22.46 7.15 2.08
CA LEU A 382 21.40 7.77 2.86
C LEU A 382 20.02 7.49 2.25
N HIS A 383 19.89 7.62 0.92
CA HIS A 383 18.65 7.32 0.20
C HIS A 383 18.10 5.93 0.55
N GLU A 384 18.94 4.91 0.46
CA GLU A 384 18.57 3.53 0.82
C GLU A 384 18.31 3.35 2.31
N TYR A 385 18.94 4.14 3.18
CA TYR A 385 18.64 4.15 4.60
C TYR A 385 17.26 4.75 4.89
N ILE A 386 16.85 5.80 4.18
CA ILE A 386 15.50 6.36 4.32
C ILE A 386 14.45 5.37 3.82
N HIS A 387 14.73 4.63 2.74
CA HIS A 387 13.89 3.49 2.36
C HIS A 387 13.77 2.55 3.55
N HIS A 388 14.87 2.09 4.15
CA HIS A 388 14.83 1.24 5.34
C HIS A 388 13.88 1.79 6.42
N LEU A 389 14.02 3.06 6.80
CA LEU A 389 13.14 3.71 7.78
C LEU A 389 11.66 3.68 7.38
N GLN A 390 11.32 3.97 6.12
CA GLN A 390 9.94 3.88 5.62
C GLN A 390 9.33 2.48 5.78
N TYR A 391 10.15 1.42 5.78
CA TYR A 391 9.70 0.04 5.92
C TYR A 391 9.74 -0.49 7.35
N THR A 392 10.57 0.08 8.23
CA THR A 392 10.84 -0.49 9.56
C THR A 392 10.34 0.36 10.71
N VAL A 393 10.18 1.67 10.52
CA VAL A 393 9.72 2.58 11.57
C VAL A 393 8.22 2.86 11.39
N PRO A 394 7.37 2.44 12.36
CA PRO A 394 5.95 2.81 12.39
C PRO A 394 5.75 4.33 12.29
N GLY A 395 4.66 4.78 11.66
CA GLY A 395 4.38 6.21 11.50
C GLY A 395 5.29 6.97 10.51
N PHE A 396 6.53 6.51 10.26
CA PHE A 396 7.51 7.21 9.40
C PHE A 396 6.98 7.44 7.98
N HIS A 397 6.43 6.38 7.38
CA HIS A 397 5.79 6.48 6.07
C HIS A 397 4.46 7.25 6.11
N ALA A 398 3.70 7.13 7.20
CA ALA A 398 2.41 7.80 7.35
C ALA A 398 2.55 9.33 7.43
N ALA A 399 3.58 9.82 8.12
CA ALA A 399 3.83 11.23 8.39
C ALA A 399 4.02 12.08 7.11
N TRP A 400 4.61 11.52 6.05
CA TRP A 400 4.76 12.20 4.76
C TRP A 400 3.68 11.82 3.73
N ARG A 401 2.99 10.68 3.93
CA ARG A 401 1.95 10.21 3.00
C ARG A 401 0.83 11.23 2.82
N GLN A 402 0.42 11.93 3.87
CA GLN A 402 -0.61 12.97 3.74
C GLN A 402 -0.11 14.15 2.89
N PHE A 403 1.15 14.58 3.07
CA PHE A 403 1.77 15.62 2.25
C PHE A 403 1.79 15.24 0.76
N PHE A 404 2.18 14.00 0.44
CA PHE A 404 2.16 13.47 -0.92
C PHE A 404 0.78 13.53 -1.56
N VAL A 405 -0.26 13.20 -0.79
CA VAL A 405 -1.64 13.14 -1.27
C VAL A 405 -2.19 14.52 -1.56
N ASP A 406 -1.92 15.46 -0.64
CA ASP A 406 -2.36 16.84 -0.76
C ASP A 406 -1.69 17.54 -1.95
N ARG A 407 -0.44 17.17 -2.31
CA ARG A 407 0.26 17.69 -3.51
C ARG A 407 -0.07 17.01 -4.83
N THR A 408 -0.31 15.70 -4.82
CA THR A 408 -0.50 14.91 -6.06
C THR A 408 -1.95 14.81 -6.52
N THR A 409 -2.86 15.50 -5.82
CA THR A 409 -4.24 15.71 -6.21
C THR A 409 -4.37 17.17 -6.65
N LEU A 410 -4.72 17.44 -7.91
CA LEU A 410 -5.16 18.80 -8.30
C LEU A 410 -6.35 19.19 -7.42
N ARG A 411 -6.62 20.49 -7.19
CA ARG A 411 -7.78 20.95 -6.38
C ARG A 411 -9.12 20.37 -6.87
N ASP A 412 -9.17 19.85 -8.10
CA ASP A 412 -10.32 19.19 -8.74
C ASP A 412 -10.27 17.65 -8.76
N GLY A 413 -9.22 17.03 -8.21
CA GLY A 413 -9.07 15.57 -8.15
C GLY A 413 -8.54 14.88 -9.42
N SER A 414 -8.20 15.62 -10.48
CA SER A 414 -7.69 15.04 -11.74
C SER A 414 -6.21 14.63 -11.67
N ARG A 415 -5.79 13.70 -12.56
CA ARG A 415 -4.41 13.16 -12.65
C ARG A 415 -3.95 13.20 -14.12
N GLU A 416 -2.95 14.01 -14.48
CA GLU A 416 -2.30 13.95 -15.80
C GLU A 416 -1.18 12.89 -15.84
N ALA A 417 -1.15 12.07 -16.89
CA ALA A 417 -0.12 11.06 -17.12
C ALA A 417 0.93 11.55 -18.12
N ILE A 418 2.23 11.30 -17.87
CA ILE A 418 3.31 11.54 -18.84
C ILE A 418 3.97 10.21 -19.23
N THR A 419 4.26 10.07 -20.52
CA THR A 419 5.03 8.99 -21.16
C THR A 419 6.55 9.19 -20.99
N ALA A 420 7.25 8.07 -20.82
CA ALA A 420 8.65 7.91 -20.45
C ALA A 420 9.65 8.89 -21.12
N ASP A 421 10.62 9.36 -20.33
CA ASP A 421 11.82 10.03 -20.79
C ASP A 421 12.97 9.01 -20.98
N SER A 422 13.86 9.25 -21.94
CA SER A 422 14.75 8.24 -22.57
C SER A 422 15.78 7.57 -21.65
N ASP A 423 16.04 8.14 -20.47
CA ASP A 423 17.04 7.63 -19.53
C ASP A 423 16.52 6.48 -18.65
N TYR A 424 15.21 6.19 -18.71
CA TYR A 424 14.53 5.29 -17.79
C TYR A 424 13.53 4.40 -18.53
N GLY A 425 13.74 3.09 -18.46
CA GLY A 425 13.11 2.09 -19.32
C GLY A 425 11.57 2.09 -19.45
N PRO A 426 11.02 1.40 -20.45
CA PRO A 426 9.65 1.54 -20.95
C PRO A 426 8.52 1.11 -20.00
N SER A 427 8.82 0.49 -18.85
CA SER A 427 7.82 0.10 -17.84
C SER A 427 7.51 1.22 -16.83
N MET A 428 8.21 2.36 -16.90
CA MET A 428 8.12 3.43 -15.92
C MET A 428 7.04 4.44 -16.31
N ARG A 429 6.03 4.61 -15.44
CA ARG A 429 4.97 5.61 -15.61
C ARG A 429 5.18 6.76 -14.61
N ARG A 430 5.09 8.01 -15.09
CA ARG A 430 5.21 9.23 -14.27
C ARG A 430 3.86 9.96 -14.20
N ARG A 431 3.63 10.73 -13.14
CA ARG A 431 2.56 11.73 -13.09
C ARG A 431 3.15 13.07 -13.53
N LYS A 432 2.35 13.97 -14.11
CA LYS A 432 2.75 15.38 -14.19
C LYS A 432 2.43 16.01 -12.84
N ASP A 433 3.35 15.93 -11.92
CA ASP A 433 3.22 16.53 -10.60
C ASP A 433 4.21 17.67 -10.41
N ARG A 434 3.86 18.58 -9.49
CA ARG A 434 4.59 19.81 -9.16
C ARG A 434 5.96 19.55 -8.49
N TRP A 435 6.55 18.37 -8.63
CA TRP A 435 7.85 18.07 -8.04
C TRP A 435 8.95 18.67 -8.91
N ILE A 436 10.02 19.09 -8.25
CA ILE A 436 11.18 19.71 -8.90
C ILE A 436 12.00 18.74 -9.77
N GLU A 437 11.79 17.41 -9.60
CA GLU A 437 12.33 16.40 -10.48
C GLU A 437 11.44 15.16 -10.61
N ASP A 438 11.51 14.54 -11.77
CA ASP A 438 10.68 13.42 -12.22
C ASP A 438 10.80 12.13 -11.37
N TYR A 439 11.93 11.96 -10.67
CA TYR A 439 12.16 10.77 -9.85
C TYR A 439 11.31 10.76 -8.57
N MET A 440 10.98 11.92 -8.01
CA MET A 440 10.23 12.02 -6.76
C MET A 440 8.80 11.49 -6.92
N GLY A 441 8.14 11.81 -8.04
CA GLY A 441 6.79 11.31 -8.35
C GLY A 441 6.74 9.85 -8.83
N ARG A 442 7.86 9.12 -8.81
CA ARG A 442 7.94 7.76 -9.36
C ARG A 442 7.07 6.81 -8.56
N VAL A 443 6.20 6.09 -9.29
CA VAL A 443 5.43 5.00 -8.72
C VAL A 443 5.75 3.69 -9.42
N TYR A 444 6.08 2.68 -8.61
CA TYR A 444 6.47 1.36 -9.06
C TYR A 444 5.28 0.46 -9.39
N SER A 445 5.43 -0.43 -10.35
CA SER A 445 4.38 -1.38 -10.74
C SER A 445 4.04 -2.43 -9.67
N TRP A 446 4.93 -2.67 -8.70
CA TRP A 446 4.66 -3.58 -7.59
C TRP A 446 3.98 -2.92 -6.38
N SER A 447 3.81 -1.58 -6.38
CA SER A 447 2.98 -0.89 -5.38
C SER A 447 1.49 -0.88 -5.76
N ASP A 448 1.09 -1.72 -6.72
CA ASP A 448 -0.29 -1.86 -7.20
C ASP A 448 -1.17 -2.62 -6.18
N VAL A 449 -1.70 -1.85 -5.22
CA VAL A 449 -2.85 -2.21 -4.38
C VAL A 449 -3.93 -1.12 -4.53
N GLY A 450 -4.91 -1.35 -5.39
CA GLY A 450 -6.02 -0.40 -5.62
C GLY A 450 -5.61 0.93 -6.28
N SER A 451 -6.52 1.91 -6.32
CA SER A 451 -6.36 3.20 -7.02
C SER A 451 -5.27 4.15 -6.45
N GLU A 452 -4.42 3.69 -5.54
CA GLU A 452 -3.46 4.50 -4.79
C GLU A 452 -2.02 4.02 -5.00
N ARG A 453 -1.45 4.45 -6.12
CA ARG A 453 -0.03 4.39 -6.43
C ARG A 453 0.77 5.37 -5.55
N GLU A 454 1.60 4.87 -4.62
CA GLU A 454 2.42 5.66 -3.67
C GLU A 454 3.81 6.02 -4.24
N GLY A 455 4.25 7.28 -4.04
CA GLY A 455 5.54 7.80 -4.53
C GLY A 455 6.68 7.54 -3.56
N LEU A 456 7.12 6.28 -3.44
CA LEU A 456 8.14 5.86 -2.45
C LEU A 456 9.42 6.71 -2.48
N GLU A 457 9.75 7.30 -3.63
CA GLU A 457 10.97 8.06 -3.86
C GLU A 457 10.93 9.53 -3.40
N VAL A 458 9.77 10.06 -3.02
CA VAL A 458 9.66 11.49 -2.63
C VAL A 458 10.53 11.78 -1.40
N LEU A 459 10.34 11.01 -0.32
CA LEU A 459 11.02 11.27 0.94
C LEU A 459 12.51 10.93 0.85
N THR A 460 12.85 9.81 0.21
CA THR A 460 14.25 9.36 0.04
C THR A 460 15.05 10.33 -0.82
N ARG A 461 14.43 10.88 -1.87
CA ARG A 461 15.08 11.86 -2.73
C ARG A 461 15.13 13.24 -2.08
N GLY A 462 14.09 13.65 -1.37
CA GLY A 462 14.09 14.87 -0.57
C GLY A 462 15.20 14.87 0.48
N ALA A 463 15.38 13.75 1.18
CA ALA A 463 16.48 13.52 2.11
C ALA A 463 17.84 13.71 1.44
N GLN A 464 18.02 13.09 0.28
CA GLN A 464 19.27 13.13 -0.47
C GLN A 464 19.61 14.58 -0.86
N ILE A 465 18.63 15.36 -1.35
CA ILE A 465 18.83 16.78 -1.70
C ILE A 465 19.22 17.62 -0.48
N LEU A 466 18.51 17.44 0.64
CA LEU A 466 18.65 18.24 1.86
C LEU A 466 20.00 18.04 2.56
N THR A 467 20.56 16.83 2.52
CA THR A 467 21.68 16.43 3.40
C THR A 467 23.03 16.30 2.69
N TYR A 468 23.12 15.53 1.59
CA TYR A 468 24.38 15.22 0.93
C TYR A 468 24.45 15.79 -0.49
N GLY A 469 23.31 15.82 -1.18
CA GLY A 469 23.18 16.20 -2.58
C GLY A 469 23.05 15.00 -3.50
N VAL A 470 22.59 15.29 -4.72
CA VAL A 470 22.50 14.32 -5.81
C VAL A 470 23.68 14.57 -6.73
N TYR A 471 24.45 13.52 -7.02
CA TYR A 471 25.64 13.63 -7.87
C TYR A 471 25.31 14.30 -9.21
N GLY A 472 26.04 15.37 -9.53
CA GLY A 472 25.86 16.15 -10.77
C GLY A 472 24.59 17.02 -10.83
N ARG A 473 23.89 17.24 -9.71
CA ARG A 473 22.61 17.97 -9.63
C ARG A 473 22.58 18.98 -8.47
N ASP A 474 23.58 19.85 -8.40
CA ASP A 474 23.69 20.88 -7.36
C ASP A 474 22.58 21.95 -7.40
N ASN A 475 21.79 22.01 -8.46
CA ASN A 475 20.69 22.96 -8.60
C ASN A 475 19.41 22.53 -7.86
N LEU A 476 19.29 21.29 -7.37
CA LEU A 476 18.02 20.80 -6.80
C LEU A 476 17.65 21.46 -5.47
N LEU A 477 18.60 21.68 -4.56
CA LEU A 477 18.31 22.37 -3.29
C LEU A 477 17.92 23.85 -3.50
N PRO A 478 18.62 24.63 -4.34
CA PRO A 478 18.18 25.96 -4.74
C PRO A 478 16.79 25.96 -5.39
N LYS A 479 16.49 24.98 -6.24
CA LYS A 479 15.15 24.81 -6.82
C LYS A 479 14.08 24.53 -5.77
N LEU A 480 14.37 23.73 -4.74
CA LEU A 480 13.43 23.57 -3.62
C LEU A 480 13.15 24.91 -2.94
N LEU A 481 14.16 25.76 -2.73
CA LEU A 481 13.94 27.08 -2.12
C LEU A 481 13.08 28.02 -2.98
N THR A 482 13.25 28.00 -4.30
CA THR A 482 12.61 28.96 -5.20
C THR A 482 11.31 28.47 -5.83
N GLU A 483 11.26 27.18 -6.19
CA GLU A 483 10.17 26.57 -6.95
C GLU A 483 9.26 25.69 -6.08
N ASP A 484 9.78 25.11 -4.98
CA ASP A 484 9.00 24.24 -4.09
C ASP A 484 9.32 24.38 -2.58
N PRO A 485 9.18 25.60 -2.01
CA PRO A 485 9.58 25.86 -0.63
C PRO A 485 8.71 25.11 0.38
N GLU A 486 7.44 24.84 0.04
CA GLU A 486 6.53 24.08 0.89
C GLU A 486 7.05 22.67 1.17
N PHE A 487 7.56 21.99 0.15
CA PHE A 487 8.16 20.68 0.34
C PHE A 487 9.46 20.75 1.13
N LEU A 488 10.29 21.76 0.90
CA LEU A 488 11.49 21.96 1.70
C LEU A 488 11.15 22.20 3.18
N HIS A 489 10.14 23.02 3.47
CA HIS A 489 9.65 23.27 4.82
C HIS A 489 9.17 21.98 5.46
N PHE A 490 8.37 21.18 4.74
CA PHE A 490 7.95 19.88 5.23
C PHE A 490 9.16 18.98 5.55
N LEU A 491 10.12 18.84 4.64
CA LEU A 491 11.32 18.02 4.85
C LEU A 491 12.13 18.47 6.06
N VAL A 492 12.46 19.76 6.15
CA VAL A 492 13.23 20.31 7.28
C VAL A 492 12.50 20.10 8.60
N GLY A 493 11.20 20.36 8.63
CA GLY A 493 10.37 20.15 9.81
C GLY A 493 10.27 18.68 10.23
N PHE A 494 10.08 17.79 9.26
CA PHE A 494 10.01 16.35 9.47
C PHE A 494 11.31 15.82 10.08
N TRP A 495 12.47 16.22 9.54
CA TRP A 495 13.79 15.88 10.10
C TRP A 495 14.00 16.35 11.54
N LEU A 496 13.35 17.44 11.93
CA LEU A 496 13.52 18.05 13.25
C LEU A 496 12.49 17.58 14.30
N ARG A 497 11.39 16.95 13.88
CA ARG A 497 10.22 16.75 14.76
C ARG A 497 9.64 15.34 14.73
N PHE A 498 9.88 14.56 13.68
CA PHE A 498 9.40 13.19 13.69
C PHE A 498 10.16 12.39 14.76
N ASP A 499 9.40 11.76 15.66
CA ASP A 499 9.93 10.95 16.74
C ASP A 499 9.34 9.53 16.70
N PRO A 500 10.14 8.51 16.36
CA PRO A 500 9.72 7.12 16.37
C PRO A 500 9.23 6.59 17.71
N GLU A 501 9.66 7.20 18.82
CA GLU A 501 9.37 6.72 20.18
C GLU A 501 8.09 7.33 20.77
N GLY A 502 7.55 8.39 20.14
CA GLY A 502 6.35 9.11 20.57
C GLY A 502 5.17 9.04 19.60
N SER A 503 5.23 8.20 18.57
CA SER A 503 4.19 8.01 17.54
C SER A 503 3.30 6.80 17.78
#